data_AF-A0A7J9QRP4-F1
#
_entry.id   AF-A0A7J9QRP4-F1
#
_cell.length_a   1.000
_cell.length_b   1.000
_cell.length_c   1.000
_cell.angle_alpha   90.00
_cell.angle_beta   90.00
_cell.angle_gamma   90.00
#
_symmetry.space_group_name_H-M   'P 1'
#
loop_
_entity.id
_entity.type
_entity.pdbx_description
1 polymer ?
#
loop_
_entity_poly.entity_id
_entity_poly.type
_entity_poly.pdbx_seq_one_letter_code
_entity_poly.pdbx_strand_id
1 'polypeptide(L)' 'EKGAKFLIFGLNEGQQEKMGNLQKKIEEITQMGKEPIIAVIERRGEVIYYKINRMNFYENKSRLEQSFKI' A
#
# COMPACT_ATOMS: atom_id res chain seq x y z
N GLU A 1 20.45 3.90 19.37
CA GLU A 1 19.29 2.99 19.23
C GLU A 1 19.09 2.62 17.76
N LYS A 2 18.71 1.37 17.45
CA LYS A 2 18.19 1.04 16.12
C LYS A 2 16.73 1.48 16.07
N GLY A 3 16.42 2.47 15.22
CA GLY A 3 15.05 2.93 15.00
C GLY A 3 14.13 1.82 14.47
N ALA A 4 12.83 1.98 14.66
CA ALA A 4 11.84 0.99 14.21
C ALA A 4 11.90 0.80 12.69
N LYS A 5 12.11 -0.45 12.25
CA LYS A 5 12.19 -0.83 10.83
C LYS A 5 10.84 -0.77 10.11
N PHE A 6 9.75 -1.05 10.83
CA PHE A 6 8.41 -1.15 10.28
C PHE A 6 7.48 -0.09 10.88
N LEU A 7 6.53 0.38 10.08
CA LEU A 7 5.36 1.11 10.57
C LEU A 7 4.11 0.35 10.09
N ILE A 8 3.29 -0.04 11.06
CA ILE A 8 2.11 -0.88 10.82
C ILE A 8 0.88 0.02 10.91
N PHE A 9 -0.03 -0.08 9.93
CA PHE A 9 -1.36 0.50 10.03
C PHE A 9 -2.43 -0.58 9.98
N GLY A 10 -3.43 -0.42 10.85
CA GLY A 10 -4.55 -1.36 10.98
C GLY A 10 -5.69 -1.02 10.03
N LEU A 11 -6.32 -2.05 9.46
CA LEU A 11 -7.59 -1.98 8.76
C LEU A 11 -8.55 -2.99 9.40
N ASN A 12 -9.78 -2.57 9.68
CA ASN A 12 -10.81 -3.49 10.15
C ASN A 12 -11.50 -4.14 8.97
N GLU A 13 -11.70 -5.46 9.02
CA GLU A 13 -12.42 -6.19 8.00
C GLU A 13 -13.84 -5.62 7.78
N GLY A 14 -14.21 -5.41 6.52
CA GLY A 14 -15.49 -4.85 6.13
C GLY A 14 -15.59 -3.32 6.20
N GLN A 15 -14.54 -2.62 6.65
CA GLN A 15 -14.47 -1.16 6.51
C GLN A 15 -13.86 -0.75 5.17
N GLN A 16 -14.44 0.27 4.55
CA GLN A 16 -13.93 0.85 3.32
C GLN A 16 -12.91 1.93 3.64
N GLU A 17 -11.75 1.89 2.97
CA GLU A 17 -10.75 2.95 3.01
C GLU A 17 -10.49 3.46 1.60
N LYS A 18 -10.42 4.79 1.44
CA LYS A 18 -10.12 5.39 0.13
C LYS A 18 -8.69 5.06 -0.29
N MET A 19 -8.52 4.52 -1.50
CA MET A 19 -7.20 4.16 -2.04
C MET A 19 -6.21 5.32 -2.04
N GLY A 20 -6.66 6.54 -2.32
CA GLY A 20 -5.81 7.73 -2.27
C GLY A 20 -5.29 8.05 -0.86
N ASN A 21 -6.07 7.79 0.18
CA ASN A 21 -5.62 7.98 1.57
C ASN A 21 -4.59 6.92 1.94
N LEU A 22 -4.83 5.66 1.54
CA LEU A 22 -3.90 4.56 1.71
C LEU A 22 -2.55 4.85 1.03
N GLN A 23 -2.58 5.33 -0.22
CA GLN A 23 -1.39 5.69 -0.96
C GLN A 23 -0.57 6.79 -0.26
N LYS A 24 -1.23 7.85 0.22
CA LYS A 24 -0.56 8.94 0.97
C LYS A 24 0.12 8.43 2.24
N LYS A 25 -0.59 7.62 3.03
CA LYS A 25 -0.01 6.98 4.23
C LYS A 25 1.23 6.15 3.88
N ILE A 26 1.17 5.35 2.82
CA ILE A 26 2.31 4.53 2.36
C ILE A 26 3.49 5.42 1.96
N GLU A 27 3.24 6.52 1.26
CA GLU A 27 4.27 7.45 0.82
C GLU A 27 4.96 8.14 2.01
N GLU A 28 4.18 8.64 2.98
CA GLU A 28 4.70 9.22 4.22
C GLU A 28 5.58 8.23 4.99
N ILE A 29 5.12 6.99 5.18
CA ILE A 29 5.88 5.93 5.87
C ILE A 29 7.21 5.64 5.15
N THR A 30 7.16 5.55 3.83
CA THR A 30 8.34 5.28 3.01
C THR A 30 9.33 6.44 3.07
N GLN A 31 8.85 7.69 3.07
CA GLN A 31 9.68 8.90 3.25
C GLN A 31 10.36 8.96 4.61
N MET A 32 9.73 8.39 5.65
CA MET A 32 10.34 8.23 6.98
C MET A 32 11.45 7.15 7.00
N GLY A 33 11.70 6.44 5.90
CA GLY A 33 12.67 5.35 5.82
C GLY A 33 12.20 4.06 6.49
N LYS A 34 10.88 3.90 6.71
CA LYS A 34 10.28 2.72 7.32
C LYS A 34 9.57 1.85 6.28
N GLU A 35 9.53 0.55 6.51
CA GLU A 35 8.76 -0.37 5.68
C GLU A 35 7.27 -0.38 6.11
N PRO A 36 6.33 -0.06 5.21
CA PRO A 36 4.90 -0.08 5.52
C PRO A 36 4.35 -1.52 5.55
N ILE A 37 3.56 -1.82 6.57
CA ILE A 37 2.86 -3.11 6.74
C ILE A 37 1.37 -2.86 6.98
N ILE A 38 0.50 -3.60 6.31
CA ILE A 38 -0.95 -3.61 6.61
C ILE A 38 -1.22 -4.70 7.63
N ALA A 39 -1.93 -4.37 8.70
CA ALA A 39 -2.55 -5.35 9.58
C ALA A 39 -4.06 -5.34 9.35
N VAL A 40 -4.61 -6.42 8.81
CA VAL A 40 -6.07 -6.57 8.66
C VAL A 40 -6.60 -7.32 9.89
N ILE A 41 -7.51 -6.68 10.62
CA ILE A 41 -8.17 -7.22 11.80
C ILE A 41 -9.46 -7.88 11.35
N GLU A 42 -9.48 -9.21 11.40
CA GLU A 42 -10.63 -10.05 11.08
C GLU A 42 -11.66 -9.98 12.23
N ARG A 43 -12.94 -10.24 11.94
CA ARG A 43 -14.01 -10.06 12.93
C ARG A 43 -13.86 -10.88 14.21
N ARG A 44 -13.14 -12.01 14.16
CA ARG A 44 -12.90 -12.88 15.33
C ARG A 44 -11.63 -12.53 16.09
N GLY A 45 -10.95 -11.45 15.70
CA GLY A 45 -9.72 -10.97 16.34
C GLY A 45 -8.45 -11.57 15.77
N GLU A 46 -8.53 -12.38 14.71
CA GLU A 46 -7.34 -12.79 13.96
C GLU A 46 -6.74 -11.58 13.22
N VAL A 47 -5.42 -11.55 13.09
CA VAL A 47 -4.71 -10.45 12.42
C VAL A 47 -3.83 -11.00 11.30
N ILE A 48 -4.02 -10.46 10.10
CA ILE A 48 -3.25 -10.85 8.91
C ILE A 48 -2.34 -9.68 8.52
N TYR A 49 -1.05 -9.97 8.36
CA TYR A 49 -0.04 -8.98 7.99
C TYR A 49 0.33 -9.09 6.51
N TYR A 50 0.26 -7.97 5.79
CA TYR A 50 0.67 -7.88 4.39
C TYR A 50 1.83 -6.90 4.22
N LYS A 51 2.87 -7.35 3.51
CA LYS A 51 3.94 -6.47 3.03
C LYS A 51 3.48 -5.75 1.78
N ILE A 52 3.67 -4.43 1.76
CA ILE A 52 3.39 -3.59 0.59
C ILE A 52 4.71 -3.25 -0.08
N ASN A 53 4.74 -3.33 -1.41
CA ASN A 53 5.87 -2.85 -2.22
C ASN A 53 5.36 -1.84 -3.26
N ARG A 54 6.08 -0.72 -3.40
CA ARG A 54 5.89 0.20 -4.54
C ARG A 54 6.57 -0.41 -5.75
N MET A 55 5.84 -0.52 -6.86
CA MET A 55 6.37 -1.03 -8.12
C MET A 55 6.21 0.03 -9.21
N ASN A 56 7.29 0.28 -9.95
CA ASN A 56 7.27 1.12 -11.14
C ASN A 56 7.18 0.22 -12.37
N PHE A 57 6.14 0.38 -13.18
CA PHE A 57 5.95 -0.38 -14.41
C PHE A 57 6.46 0.43 -15.61
N TYR A 58 7.63 0.06 -16.15
CA TYR A 58 8.29 0.82 -17.22
C TYR A 58 7.84 0.41 -18.64
N GLU A 59 7.40 -0.84 -18.83
CA GLU A 59 7.17 -1.43 -20.17
C GLU A 59 5.71 -1.42 -20.64
N ASN A 60 4.75 -1.02 -19.80
CA ASN A 60 3.31 -1.01 -20.14
C ASN A 60 2.84 0.26 -20.90
N LYS A 61 3.76 1.01 -21.51
CA LYS A 61 3.44 2.28 -22.22
C LYS A 61 2.90 2.07 -23.64
N SER A 62 3.18 0.93 -24.27
CA SER A 62 2.91 0.71 -25.70
C SER A 62 1.44 0.47 -26.05
N ARG A 63 0.61 0.05 -25.09
CA ARG A 63 -0.80 -0.32 -25.37
C ARG A 63 -1.81 0.83 -25.25
N LEU A 64 -1.44 1.94 -24.60
CA LEU A 64 -2.34 3.09 -24.43
C LEU A 64 -2.34 3.99 -25.69
N GLU A 65 -1.20 4.16 -26.35
CA GLU A 65 -1.10 5.02 -27.55
C GLU A 65 -1.81 4.45 -28.78
N GLN A 66 -2.01 3.13 -28.85
CA GLN A 66 -2.73 2.49 -29.96
C GLN A 66 -4.26 2.56 -29.82
N SER A 67 -4.80 2.81 -28.62
CA SER A 67 -6.26 2.84 -28.37
C SER A 67 -6.94 4.16 -28.76
N PHE A 68 -6.17 5.23 -29.03
CA PHE A 68 -6.70 6.57 -29.32
C PHE A 68 -6.48 7.03 -30.77
N LYS A 69 -6.01 6.14 -31.66
CA LYS A 69 -6.04 6.39 -33.10
C LYS A 69 -7.31 5.76 -33.68
N ILE A 70 -8.40 6.52 -33.65
CA ILE A 70 -9.59 6.31 -34.50
C ILE A 70 -9.40 7.19 -35.74
#